data_AF-A0A0Q8F5L5-F1
#
_entry.id   AF-A0A0Q8F5L5-F1
#
_cell.length_a   1.000
_cell.length_b   1.000
_cell.length_c   1.000
_cell.angle_alpha   90.00
_cell.angle_beta   90.00
_cell.angle_gamma   90.00
#
_symmetry.space_group_name_H-M   'P 1'
#
loop_
_entity.id
_entity.type
_entity.pdbx_description
1 polymer ?
#
loop_
_entity_poly.entity_id
_entity_poly.type
_entity_poly.pdbx_seq_one_letter_code
_entity_poly.pdbx_strand_id
1 'polypeptide(L)'
;MSRQRLRLGVLALAALVLSGPAVAPTAAVTSWPVTAGIHGQAVLAGPSADEDPGYLKRRQKAQAEGLIDADGRVPGSQSEGGRAWPVDDTGYRIQPRDLEFLGLTQQQVRWWRHYRAPLGTTPHQFTRMSASLFRVLCSACERPQDYDVRLQGSWAFFFSGRHKDFPTEQDLAGQPVAQARFQEWMGSTPLAERPARRPFDALHKLGMLDENGKPFGPSDGDFHISSDLMVAEARAKWDELKSAGKLSDEDIRKGFVHQKYSFINRTAVREAFPELEKWSTVWEERLGRPIAPSLFPSSGPPDKSQEGNGVSTHYRDSDWVVTNPPKH
;
A
#
# COMPACT_ATOMS: atom_id res chain seq x y z
N MET A 1 57.37 18.94 -20.07
CA MET A 1 58.45 17.99 -19.77
C MET A 1 57.84 16.81 -19.00
N SER A 2 57.33 15.80 -19.71
CA SER A 2 57.96 14.47 -19.95
C SER A 2 58.36 13.69 -18.70
N ARG A 3 57.62 12.62 -18.40
CA ARG A 3 58.07 11.21 -18.18
C ARG A 3 56.83 10.36 -17.77
N GLN A 4 56.28 9.53 -18.67
CA GLN A 4 56.49 8.06 -18.79
C GLN A 4 55.98 7.27 -17.57
N ARG A 5 54.81 6.62 -17.66
CA ARG A 5 54.56 5.22 -18.07
C ARG A 5 55.12 4.16 -17.12
N LEU A 6 54.22 3.34 -16.52
CA LEU A 6 54.30 1.87 -16.57
C LEU A 6 52.98 1.22 -16.10
N ARG A 7 52.39 0.45 -17.03
CA ARG A 7 51.40 -0.61 -16.77
C ARG A 7 52.16 -1.86 -16.28
N LEU A 8 51.52 -2.72 -15.50
CA LEU A 8 51.64 -4.18 -15.59
C LEU A 8 50.53 -4.83 -14.76
N GLY A 9 49.69 -5.61 -15.44
CA GLY A 9 48.83 -6.60 -14.81
C GLY A 9 49.53 -7.96 -14.78
N VAL A 10 49.04 -8.87 -13.93
CA VAL A 10 49.29 -10.32 -14.06
C VAL A 10 48.03 -11.09 -13.61
N LEU A 11 47.54 -11.90 -14.54
CA LEU A 11 46.66 -13.07 -14.37
C LEU A 11 47.54 -14.32 -14.10
N ALA A 12 47.11 -15.21 -13.22
CA ALA A 12 47.15 -16.70 -13.34
C ALA A 12 46.89 -17.34 -11.95
N LEU A 13 45.84 -18.14 -11.73
CA LEU A 13 45.65 -19.57 -12.06
C LEU A 13 46.67 -20.51 -11.37
N ALA A 14 46.19 -21.26 -10.36
CA ALA A 14 46.66 -22.60 -10.05
C ALA A 14 45.59 -23.36 -9.25
N ALA A 15 44.97 -24.33 -9.91
CA ALA A 15 44.24 -25.42 -9.28
C ALA A 15 45.25 -26.50 -8.83
N LEU A 16 44.98 -27.20 -7.73
CA LEU A 16 45.49 -28.55 -7.55
C LEU A 16 44.40 -29.45 -6.97
N VAL A 17 44.14 -30.51 -7.74
CA VAL A 17 43.28 -31.66 -7.49
C VAL A 17 44.03 -32.63 -6.57
N LEU A 18 43.34 -33.21 -5.58
CA LEU A 18 43.65 -34.55 -5.06
C LEU A 18 42.34 -35.30 -4.83
N SER A 19 42.40 -36.59 -5.16
CA SER A 19 41.31 -37.43 -5.62
C SER A 19 41.03 -38.62 -4.70
N GLY A 20 39.74 -38.93 -4.51
CA GLY A 20 39.16 -40.27 -4.27
C GLY A 20 38.82 -40.67 -2.82
N PRO A 21 37.95 -41.67 -2.59
CA PRO A 21 37.17 -42.48 -3.54
C PRO A 21 35.64 -42.34 -3.41
N ALA A 22 34.95 -42.84 -4.44
CA ALA A 22 33.51 -42.88 -4.61
C ALA A 22 32.84 -44.00 -3.78
N VAL A 23 31.69 -43.70 -3.20
CA VAL A 23 30.69 -44.69 -2.77
C VAL A 23 29.32 -44.19 -3.22
N ALA A 24 28.73 -44.90 -4.18
CA ALA A 24 27.34 -44.70 -4.58
C ALA A 24 26.40 -45.41 -3.60
N PRO A 25 25.22 -44.84 -3.33
CA PRO A 25 24.05 -45.64 -3.06
C PRO A 25 23.03 -45.47 -4.19
N THR A 26 22.85 -46.57 -4.90
CA THR A 26 21.68 -46.88 -5.70
C THR A 26 20.45 -46.85 -4.79
N ALA A 27 19.51 -45.94 -5.02
CA ALA A 27 18.17 -46.04 -4.47
C ALA A 27 17.16 -45.64 -5.55
N ALA A 28 16.22 -46.55 -5.76
CA ALA A 28 15.34 -46.63 -6.90
C ALA A 28 14.37 -45.44 -6.99
N VAL A 29 14.16 -44.98 -8.22
CA VAL A 29 13.02 -44.17 -8.62
C VAL A 29 11.79 -45.06 -8.57
N THR A 30 10.96 -44.89 -7.54
CA THR A 30 9.57 -45.38 -7.53
C THR A 30 8.64 -44.18 -7.67
N SER A 31 8.18 -43.97 -8.89
CA SER A 31 7.12 -43.03 -9.24
C SER A 31 5.76 -43.59 -8.84
N TRP A 32 5.17 -43.11 -7.73
CA TRP A 32 3.81 -43.43 -7.31
C TRP A 32 3.06 -42.15 -6.85
N PRO A 33 1.72 -42.15 -6.89
CA PRO A 33 0.94 -41.11 -7.56
C PRO A 33 0.60 -39.90 -6.67
N VAL A 34 0.43 -38.76 -7.33
CA VAL A 34 -0.20 -37.56 -6.77
C VAL A 34 -1.69 -37.84 -6.58
N THR A 35 -2.09 -38.17 -5.36
CA THR A 35 -3.48 -38.05 -4.91
C THR A 35 -3.55 -37.63 -3.45
N ALA A 36 -4.35 -36.58 -3.23
CA ALA A 36 -5.09 -36.23 -2.02
C ALA A 36 -4.29 -35.78 -0.77
N GLY A 37 -4.24 -34.46 -0.61
CA GLY A 37 -4.69 -33.73 0.58
C GLY A 37 -4.16 -34.16 1.96
N ILE A 38 -3.33 -33.30 2.56
CA ILE A 38 -3.31 -33.14 4.01
C ILE A 38 -3.46 -31.65 4.32
N HIS A 39 -4.53 -31.37 5.05
CA HIS A 39 -4.96 -30.09 5.57
C HIS A 39 -3.80 -29.26 6.12
N GLY A 40 -3.57 -28.09 5.50
CA GLY A 40 -3.12 -26.95 6.28
C GLY A 40 -4.14 -26.76 7.40
N GLN A 41 -3.69 -26.80 8.65
CA GLN A 41 -4.47 -26.21 9.73
C GLN A 41 -4.74 -24.78 9.31
N ALA A 42 -5.95 -24.52 8.84
CA ALA A 42 -6.50 -23.20 8.82
C ALA A 42 -6.39 -22.72 10.27
N VAL A 43 -5.46 -21.82 10.53
CA VAL A 43 -5.65 -20.87 11.63
C VAL A 43 -6.99 -20.25 11.29
N LEU A 44 -8.04 -20.66 12.00
CA LEU A 44 -9.35 -20.07 11.87
C LEU A 44 -9.13 -18.57 12.07
N ALA A 45 -9.22 -17.81 10.97
CA ALA A 45 -9.28 -16.37 11.06
C ALA A 45 -10.37 -16.06 12.08
N GLY A 46 -10.05 -15.22 13.08
CA GLY A 46 -11.06 -14.76 14.01
C GLY A 46 -12.25 -14.18 13.23
N PRO A 47 -13.46 -14.17 13.82
CA PRO A 47 -14.61 -13.56 13.17
C PRO A 47 -14.24 -12.14 12.72
N SER A 48 -14.61 -11.80 11.49
CA SER A 48 -14.27 -10.48 10.95
C SER A 48 -14.89 -9.40 11.83
N ALA A 49 -14.30 -8.22 11.86
CA ALA A 49 -14.90 -7.07 12.54
C ALA A 49 -16.36 -6.80 12.11
N ASP A 50 -16.75 -7.20 10.90
CA ASP A 50 -18.14 -7.04 10.46
C ASP A 50 -19.13 -8.05 11.08
N GLU A 51 -18.63 -9.14 11.64
CA GLU A 51 -19.41 -10.20 12.29
C GLU A 51 -19.56 -9.95 13.80
N ASP A 52 -18.79 -9.01 14.38
CA ASP A 52 -18.86 -8.64 15.79
C ASP A 52 -20.09 -7.74 16.07
N PRO A 53 -21.06 -8.19 16.90
CA PRO A 53 -22.25 -7.41 17.20
C PRO A 53 -21.97 -6.06 17.89
N GLY A 54 -20.87 -5.99 18.65
CA GLY A 54 -20.41 -4.76 19.29
C GLY A 54 -20.00 -3.73 18.25
N TYR A 55 -19.22 -4.13 17.25
CA TYR A 55 -18.80 -3.24 16.16
C TYR A 55 -19.97 -2.76 15.30
N LEU A 56 -20.94 -3.64 15.00
CA LEU A 56 -22.16 -3.24 14.29
C LEU A 56 -22.93 -2.17 15.06
N LYS A 57 -23.10 -2.35 16.38
CA LYS A 57 -23.78 -1.38 17.25
C LYS A 57 -23.04 -0.04 17.30
N ARG A 58 -21.70 -0.06 17.40
CA ARG A 58 -20.90 1.18 17.36
C ARG A 58 -21.05 1.89 16.01
N ARG A 59 -21.01 1.16 14.89
CA ARG A 59 -21.18 1.71 13.55
C ARG A 59 -22.52 2.43 13.41
N GLN A 60 -23.62 1.76 13.77
CA GLN A 60 -24.96 2.35 13.72
C GLN A 60 -25.06 3.63 14.56
N LYS A 61 -24.48 3.62 15.77
CA LYS A 61 -24.41 4.80 16.63
C LYS A 61 -23.59 5.92 15.97
N ALA A 62 -22.42 5.61 15.43
CA ALA A 62 -21.53 6.58 14.79
C ALA A 62 -22.16 7.21 13.54
N GLN A 63 -22.91 6.44 12.76
CA GLN A 63 -23.70 6.95 11.64
C GLN A 63 -24.83 7.87 12.13
N ALA A 64 -25.58 7.46 13.17
CA ALA A 64 -26.64 8.28 13.74
C ALA A 64 -26.12 9.61 14.34
N GLU A 65 -24.88 9.62 14.83
CA GLU A 65 -24.20 10.81 15.36
C GLU A 65 -23.45 11.62 14.27
N GLY A 66 -23.48 11.17 13.01
CA GLY A 66 -22.77 11.84 11.91
C GLY A 66 -21.24 11.82 12.03
N LEU A 67 -20.69 10.88 12.80
CA LEU A 67 -19.24 10.69 12.94
C LEU A 67 -18.63 10.01 11.72
N ILE A 68 -19.43 9.18 11.05
CA ILE A 68 -19.10 8.49 9.80
C ILE A 68 -20.29 8.55 8.84
N ASP A 69 -20.02 8.55 7.54
CA ASP A 69 -21.04 8.45 6.50
C ASP A 69 -21.57 7.02 6.33
N ALA A 70 -22.47 6.81 5.35
CA ALA A 70 -23.06 5.51 5.06
C ALA A 70 -22.00 4.44 4.70
N ASP A 71 -20.85 4.86 4.16
CA ASP A 71 -19.74 3.99 3.79
C ASP A 71 -18.69 3.84 4.90
N GLY A 72 -18.91 4.46 6.06
CA GLY A 72 -18.02 4.40 7.20
C GLY A 72 -16.79 5.31 7.13
N ARG A 73 -16.82 6.38 6.31
CA ARG A 73 -15.74 7.38 6.26
C ARG A 73 -16.05 8.58 7.15
N VAL A 74 -14.99 9.21 7.65
CA VAL A 74 -15.09 10.49 8.36
C VAL A 74 -15.62 11.56 7.40
N PRO A 75 -16.75 12.23 7.71
CA PRO A 75 -17.31 13.25 6.84
C PRO A 75 -16.40 14.47 6.69
N GLY A 76 -16.56 15.13 5.56
CA GLY A 76 -15.84 16.35 5.20
C GLY A 76 -15.09 16.19 3.88
N SER A 77 -14.83 17.33 3.24
CA SER A 77 -14.18 17.39 1.94
C SER A 77 -13.06 18.43 1.95
N GLN A 78 -12.17 18.32 0.96
CA GLN A 78 -11.10 19.28 0.79
C GLN A 78 -11.63 20.66 0.37
N SER A 79 -12.72 20.70 -0.39
CA SER A 79 -13.41 21.93 -0.80
C SER A 79 -14.06 22.67 0.38
N GLU A 80 -14.53 21.95 1.39
CA GLU A 80 -15.10 22.52 2.62
C GLU A 80 -14.03 22.90 3.67
N GLY A 81 -12.75 22.68 3.38
CA GLY A 81 -11.63 23.13 4.21
C GLY A 81 -11.27 22.20 5.38
N GLY A 82 -11.88 21.02 5.48
CA GLY A 82 -11.41 20.00 6.40
C GLY A 82 -12.33 18.82 6.64
N ARG A 83 -11.84 17.92 7.49
CA ARG A 83 -12.56 16.74 8.01
C ARG A 83 -12.51 16.70 9.54
N ALA A 84 -13.41 15.92 10.13
CA ALA A 84 -13.44 15.72 11.57
C ALA A 84 -12.18 14.98 12.09
N TRP A 85 -12.07 14.84 13.41
CA TRP A 85 -11.02 14.05 14.04
C TRP A 85 -11.10 12.57 13.57
N PRO A 86 -9.99 11.84 13.42
CA PRO A 86 -10.03 10.48 12.87
C PRO A 86 -10.95 9.53 13.64
N VAL A 87 -11.79 8.82 12.89
CA VAL A 87 -12.71 7.79 13.37
C VAL A 87 -12.64 6.61 12.39
N ASP A 88 -12.65 5.37 12.89
CA ASP A 88 -12.79 4.20 12.02
C ASP A 88 -14.24 3.99 11.56
N ASP A 89 -14.47 3.02 10.67
CA ASP A 89 -15.79 2.71 10.10
C ASP A 89 -16.79 2.08 11.09
N THR A 90 -16.43 2.01 12.37
CA THR A 90 -17.30 1.58 13.47
C THR A 90 -17.51 2.68 14.50
N GLY A 91 -16.90 3.85 14.38
CA GLY A 91 -17.02 4.91 15.37
C GLY A 91 -15.91 4.99 16.40
N TYR A 92 -14.87 4.15 16.31
CA TYR A 92 -13.72 4.27 17.20
C TYR A 92 -12.97 5.56 16.87
N ARG A 93 -12.95 6.50 17.81
CA ARG A 93 -12.22 7.76 17.69
C ARG A 93 -10.79 7.59 18.18
N ILE A 94 -9.81 8.04 17.39
CA ILE A 94 -8.40 7.96 17.78
C ILE A 94 -8.12 8.73 19.07
N GLN A 95 -7.42 8.09 20.00
CA GLN A 95 -7.10 8.57 21.34
C GLN A 95 -5.64 9.09 21.43
N PRO A 96 -5.30 9.90 22.45
CA PRO A 96 -3.92 10.34 22.67
C PRO A 96 -2.90 9.19 22.76
N ARG A 97 -3.25 8.08 23.43
CA ARG A 97 -2.40 6.89 23.54
C ARG A 97 -2.07 6.26 22.19
N ASP A 98 -3.02 6.30 21.26
CA ASP A 98 -2.80 5.74 19.92
C ASP A 98 -1.85 6.63 19.13
N LEU A 99 -2.00 7.96 19.26
CA LEU A 99 -1.05 8.88 18.62
C LEU A 99 0.37 8.67 19.13
N GLU A 100 0.54 8.50 20.44
CA GLU A 100 1.83 8.19 21.06
C GLU A 100 2.42 6.88 20.50
N PHE A 101 1.65 5.79 20.51
CA PHE A 101 2.08 4.50 19.97
C PHE A 101 2.46 4.58 18.48
N LEU A 102 1.66 5.32 17.69
CA LEU A 102 1.88 5.50 16.26
C LEU A 102 3.03 6.49 15.95
N GLY A 103 3.59 7.17 16.96
CA GLY A 103 4.59 8.20 16.78
C GLY A 103 4.07 9.43 16.03
N LEU A 104 2.80 9.77 16.24
CA LEU A 104 2.11 10.90 15.63
C LEU A 104 1.85 11.99 16.68
N THR A 105 1.92 13.24 16.23
CA THR A 105 1.54 14.39 17.06
C THR A 105 0.12 14.85 16.73
N GLN A 106 -0.57 15.50 17.67
CA GLN A 106 -1.85 16.16 17.38
C GLN A 106 -1.72 17.19 16.24
N GLN A 107 -0.55 17.81 16.08
CA GLN A 107 -0.31 18.77 15.01
C GLN A 107 -0.31 18.10 13.63
N GLN A 108 0.25 16.89 13.50
CA GLN A 108 0.16 16.11 12.27
C GLN A 108 -1.29 15.71 11.98
N VAL A 109 -2.07 15.33 12.99
CA VAL A 109 -3.51 15.08 12.80
C VAL A 109 -4.23 16.34 12.34
N ARG A 110 -3.90 17.52 12.89
CA ARG A 110 -4.45 18.80 12.41
C ARG A 110 -4.09 19.09 10.95
N TRP A 111 -2.85 18.84 10.52
CA TRP A 111 -2.48 18.98 9.11
C TRP A 111 -3.25 18.03 8.21
N TRP A 112 -3.39 16.77 8.63
CA TRP A 112 -4.19 15.77 7.92
C TRP A 112 -5.65 16.20 7.79
N ARG A 113 -6.26 16.67 8.89
CA ARG A 113 -7.65 17.15 8.92
C ARG A 113 -7.93 18.29 7.95
N HIS A 114 -6.93 19.12 7.67
CA HIS A 114 -7.04 20.27 6.79
C HIS A 114 -6.38 20.04 5.42
N TYR A 115 -6.15 18.79 5.04
CA TYR A 115 -5.58 18.43 3.73
C TYR A 115 -4.22 19.08 3.43
N ARG A 116 -3.46 19.45 4.48
CA ARG A 116 -2.15 20.12 4.34
C ARG A 116 -1.00 19.14 4.18
N ALA A 117 -1.11 17.96 4.80
CA ALA A 117 -0.12 16.89 4.72
C ALA A 117 -0.73 15.56 5.19
N PRO A 118 -0.50 14.44 4.49
CA PRO A 118 -0.86 13.13 4.98
C PRO A 118 0.02 12.72 6.18
N LEU A 119 -0.40 11.68 6.91
CA LEU A 119 0.21 11.30 8.19
C LEU A 119 1.70 10.97 8.05
N GLY A 120 2.51 11.28 9.07
CA GLY A 120 3.96 11.04 8.97
C GLY A 120 4.71 11.96 7.99
N THR A 121 4.07 13.01 7.46
CA THR A 121 4.74 14.06 6.67
C THR A 121 4.45 15.46 7.19
N THR A 122 5.27 16.42 6.80
CA THR A 122 5.04 17.86 7.01
C THR A 122 4.40 18.50 5.78
N PRO A 123 3.69 19.64 5.93
CA PRO A 123 3.13 20.37 4.79
C PRO A 123 4.17 20.76 3.73
N HIS A 124 5.39 21.07 4.17
CA HIS A 124 6.49 21.40 3.25
C HIS A 124 6.91 20.18 2.41
N GLN A 125 7.08 19.01 3.02
CA GLN A 125 7.37 17.77 2.31
C GLN A 125 6.26 17.42 1.31
N PHE A 126 5.00 17.44 1.77
CA PHE A 126 3.86 17.12 0.91
C PHE A 126 3.73 18.08 -0.27
N THR A 127 3.85 19.40 -0.03
CA THR A 127 3.81 20.41 -1.11
C THR A 127 4.89 20.17 -2.17
N ARG A 128 6.12 19.87 -1.74
CA ARG A 128 7.22 19.58 -2.67
C ARG A 128 6.99 18.29 -3.45
N MET A 129 6.43 17.27 -2.80
CA MET A 129 6.10 16.00 -3.43
C MET A 129 5.03 16.19 -4.50
N SER A 130 3.91 16.81 -4.16
CA SER A 130 2.82 17.11 -5.10
C SER A 130 3.28 18.00 -6.26
N ALA A 131 4.06 19.05 -6.00
CA ALA A 131 4.59 19.91 -7.05
C ALA A 131 5.55 19.16 -8.01
N SER A 132 6.37 18.25 -7.48
CA SER A 132 7.24 17.41 -8.33
C SER A 132 6.45 16.37 -9.12
N LEU A 133 5.39 15.79 -8.55
CA LEU A 133 4.50 14.87 -9.26
C LEU A 133 3.82 15.58 -10.43
N PHE A 134 3.25 16.76 -10.18
CA PHE A 134 2.64 17.59 -11.20
C PHE A 134 3.57 17.82 -12.41
N ARG A 135 4.86 18.12 -12.16
CA ARG A 135 5.84 18.29 -13.25
C ARG A 135 6.07 17.03 -14.06
N VAL A 136 6.09 15.86 -13.40
CA VAL A 136 6.21 14.57 -14.09
C VAL A 136 4.96 14.29 -14.93
N LEU A 137 3.77 14.53 -14.37
CA LEU A 137 2.51 14.30 -15.08
C LEU A 137 2.32 15.28 -16.26
N CYS A 138 2.68 16.55 -16.12
CA CYS A 138 2.65 17.52 -17.22
C CYS A 138 3.68 17.24 -18.33
N SER A 139 4.71 16.43 -18.07
CA SER A 139 5.58 15.96 -19.14
C SER A 139 4.94 14.85 -19.97
N ALA A 140 3.94 14.15 -19.41
CA ALA A 140 3.19 13.08 -20.06
C ALA A 140 1.84 13.56 -20.65
N CYS A 141 1.27 14.65 -20.15
CA CYS A 141 -0.05 15.16 -20.56
C CYS A 141 -0.02 16.65 -20.93
N GLU A 142 -0.79 17.04 -21.95
CA GLU A 142 -0.81 18.40 -22.47
C GLU A 142 -1.45 19.42 -21.51
N ARG A 143 -2.40 19.00 -20.66
CA ARG A 143 -3.12 19.91 -19.75
C ARG A 143 -3.32 19.34 -18.34
N PRO A 144 -3.37 20.20 -17.30
CA PRO A 144 -3.65 19.77 -15.91
C PRO A 144 -4.98 19.06 -15.70
N GLN A 145 -5.97 19.31 -16.57
CA GLN A 145 -7.30 18.68 -16.50
C GLN A 145 -7.29 17.25 -17.04
N ASP A 146 -6.21 16.81 -17.67
CA ASP A 146 -6.11 15.47 -18.26
C ASP A 146 -5.74 14.40 -17.20
N TYR A 147 -5.55 14.79 -15.94
CA TYR A 147 -5.34 13.87 -14.82
C TYR A 147 -6.09 14.29 -13.55
N ASP A 148 -6.64 13.30 -12.85
CA ASP A 148 -7.06 13.40 -11.46
C ASP A 148 -6.08 12.54 -10.62
N VAL A 149 -5.54 13.10 -9.54
CA VAL A 149 -4.64 12.39 -8.65
C VAL A 149 -5.19 12.44 -7.24
N ARG A 150 -5.45 11.26 -6.69
CA ARG A 150 -5.98 11.11 -5.34
C ARG A 150 -5.08 10.23 -4.50
N LEU A 151 -4.91 10.62 -3.24
CA LEU A 151 -4.23 9.80 -2.26
C LEU A 151 -5.22 8.82 -1.62
N GLN A 152 -4.81 7.57 -1.48
CA GLN A 152 -5.64 6.49 -0.94
C GLN A 152 -4.96 5.77 0.24
N GLY A 153 -5.68 4.81 0.82
CA GLY A 153 -5.19 4.00 1.93
C GLY A 153 -5.15 4.74 3.27
N SER A 154 -4.55 4.11 4.28
CA SER A 154 -4.48 4.65 5.65
C SER A 154 -3.64 5.93 5.74
N TRP A 155 -2.76 6.19 4.77
CA TRP A 155 -2.02 7.45 4.70
C TRP A 155 -2.94 8.65 4.42
N ALA A 156 -3.96 8.45 3.59
CA ALA A 156 -4.99 9.44 3.27
C ALA A 156 -6.16 9.43 4.27
N PHE A 157 -6.55 8.28 4.81
CA PHE A 157 -7.79 8.13 5.60
C PHE A 157 -7.60 7.75 7.07
N PHE A 158 -6.35 7.74 7.56
CA PHE A 158 -5.96 7.35 8.92
C PHE A 158 -6.13 5.87 9.23
N PHE A 159 -7.25 5.26 8.86
CA PHE A 159 -7.51 3.84 9.04
C PHE A 159 -7.50 3.11 7.69
N SER A 160 -7.20 1.82 7.73
CA SER A 160 -7.36 0.94 6.57
C SER A 160 -8.83 0.76 6.21
N GLY A 161 -9.09 0.38 4.95
CA GLY A 161 -10.44 0.03 4.52
C GLY A 161 -11.01 -1.21 5.25
N ARG A 162 -12.32 -1.41 5.07
CA ARG A 162 -13.16 -2.44 5.71
C ARG A 162 -12.69 -3.89 5.56
N HIS A 163 -11.81 -4.17 4.62
CA HIS A 163 -11.25 -5.51 4.39
C HIS A 163 -9.97 -5.79 5.19
N LYS A 164 -9.56 -4.89 6.08
CA LYS A 164 -8.32 -4.99 6.88
C LYS A 164 -8.63 -4.75 8.36
N ASP A 165 -8.72 -5.84 9.10
CA ASP A 165 -9.10 -5.83 10.53
C ASP A 165 -7.91 -5.50 11.42
N PHE A 166 -8.17 -4.79 12.52
CA PHE A 166 -7.20 -4.55 13.57
C PHE A 166 -6.71 -5.90 14.14
N PRO A 167 -5.40 -6.11 14.33
CA PRO A 167 -4.88 -7.40 14.76
C PRO A 167 -5.41 -7.76 16.15
N THR A 168 -5.67 -9.05 16.33
CA THR A 168 -6.02 -9.69 17.60
C THR A 168 -4.78 -10.32 18.24
N GLU A 169 -4.87 -10.70 19.52
CA GLU A 169 -3.84 -11.47 20.20
C GLU A 169 -3.55 -12.81 19.48
N GLN A 170 -4.55 -13.40 18.84
CA GLN A 170 -4.38 -14.64 18.06
C GLN A 170 -3.58 -14.40 16.78
N ASP A 171 -3.80 -13.27 16.09
CA ASP A 171 -3.02 -12.91 14.89
C ASP A 171 -1.53 -12.68 15.20
N LEU A 172 -1.23 -12.32 16.45
CA LEU A 172 0.12 -12.08 16.95
C LEU A 172 0.74 -13.31 17.62
N ALA A 173 0.04 -14.45 17.63
CA ALA A 173 0.57 -15.69 18.20
C ALA A 173 1.88 -16.09 17.50
N GLY A 174 2.91 -16.38 18.30
CA GLY A 174 4.25 -16.69 17.79
C GLY A 174 5.10 -15.47 17.41
N GLN A 175 4.60 -14.25 17.60
CA GLN A 175 5.34 -13.00 17.34
C GLN A 175 5.56 -12.22 18.65
N PRO A 176 6.51 -12.63 19.53
CA PRO A 176 6.61 -12.13 20.91
C PRO A 176 6.86 -10.61 21.00
N VAL A 177 7.62 -10.04 20.06
CA VAL A 177 7.87 -8.58 20.01
C VAL A 177 6.58 -7.81 19.70
N ALA A 178 5.81 -8.27 18.71
CA ALA A 178 4.56 -7.63 18.33
C ALA A 178 3.49 -7.79 19.42
N GLN A 179 3.43 -8.98 20.04
CA GLN A 179 2.52 -9.23 21.15
C GLN A 179 2.83 -8.34 22.37
N ALA A 180 4.10 -8.16 22.73
CA ALA A 180 4.50 -7.29 23.84
C ALA A 180 4.09 -5.83 23.59
N ARG A 181 4.36 -5.30 22.39
CA ARG A 181 3.97 -3.95 21.99
C ARG A 181 2.45 -3.77 21.91
N PHE A 182 1.74 -4.79 21.45
CA PHE A 182 0.28 -4.79 21.44
C PHE A 182 -0.29 -4.74 22.85
N GLN A 183 0.28 -5.50 23.80
CA GLN A 183 -0.14 -5.49 25.20
C GLN A 183 0.14 -4.14 25.88
N GLU A 184 1.28 -3.52 25.58
CA GLU A 184 1.59 -2.16 26.04
C GLU A 184 0.56 -1.13 25.54
N TRP A 185 0.15 -1.25 24.27
CA TRP A 185 -0.79 -0.31 23.65
C TRP A 185 -2.26 -0.55 24.02
N MET A 186 -2.71 -1.80 23.94
CA MET A 186 -4.13 -2.20 23.96
C MET A 186 -4.47 -3.24 25.02
N GLY A 187 -3.52 -3.68 25.84
CA GLY A 187 -3.72 -4.78 26.80
C GLY A 187 -4.80 -4.51 27.85
N SER A 188 -4.94 -3.26 28.29
CA SER A 188 -5.99 -2.84 29.22
C SER A 188 -7.28 -2.37 28.53
N THR A 189 -7.31 -2.30 27.19
CA THR A 189 -8.48 -1.84 26.43
C THR A 189 -9.38 -3.05 26.12
N PRO A 190 -10.65 -3.06 26.56
CA PRO A 190 -11.59 -4.12 26.22
C PRO A 190 -11.72 -4.29 24.71
N LEU A 191 -11.85 -5.53 24.21
CA LEU A 191 -11.92 -5.81 22.77
C LEU A 191 -12.99 -4.96 22.05
N ALA A 192 -14.18 -4.87 22.63
CA ALA A 192 -15.29 -4.08 22.09
C ALA A 192 -15.03 -2.55 22.04
N GLU A 193 -13.97 -2.07 22.69
CA GLU A 193 -13.54 -0.68 22.69
C GLU A 193 -12.28 -0.43 21.84
N ARG A 194 -11.68 -1.47 21.24
CA ARG A 194 -10.52 -1.34 20.36
C ARG A 194 -10.94 -0.86 18.96
N PRO A 195 -10.00 -0.34 18.15
CA PRO A 195 -10.24 -0.11 16.73
C PRO A 195 -10.70 -1.39 16.04
N ALA A 196 -11.65 -1.28 15.11
CA ALA A 196 -12.01 -2.36 14.22
C ALA A 196 -11.04 -2.45 13.03
N ARG A 197 -10.51 -1.30 12.58
CA ARG A 197 -9.60 -1.19 11.43
C ARG A 197 -8.20 -0.81 11.85
N ARG A 198 -7.22 -1.18 11.03
CA ARG A 198 -5.80 -0.89 11.28
C ARG A 198 -5.55 0.61 11.15
N PRO A 199 -5.12 1.30 12.21
CA PRO A 199 -4.60 2.65 12.07
C PRO A 199 -3.35 2.68 11.18
N PHE A 200 -3.05 3.86 10.65
CA PHE A 200 -1.81 4.19 9.95
C PHE A 200 -0.59 3.66 10.71
N ASP A 201 0.29 2.93 10.02
CA ASP A 201 1.54 2.35 10.52
C ASP A 201 1.40 1.36 11.69
N ALA A 202 0.19 0.95 12.08
CA ALA A 202 -0.01 0.10 13.27
C ALA A 202 0.77 -1.22 13.19
N LEU A 203 0.71 -1.94 12.06
CA LEU A 203 1.45 -3.20 11.89
C LEU A 203 2.97 -3.00 11.91
N HIS A 204 3.44 -1.90 11.34
CA HIS A 204 4.85 -1.51 11.35
C HIS A 204 5.35 -1.21 12.77
N LYS A 205 4.57 -0.44 13.54
CA LYS A 205 4.90 -0.06 14.92
C LYS A 205 4.85 -1.25 15.87
N LEU A 206 3.91 -2.17 15.65
CA LEU A 206 3.91 -3.48 16.30
C LEU A 206 5.17 -4.28 15.95
N GLY A 207 5.83 -4.04 14.82
CA GLY A 207 6.92 -4.89 14.35
C GLY A 207 6.42 -6.27 13.93
N MET A 208 5.17 -6.33 13.47
CA MET A 208 4.56 -7.56 12.98
C MET A 208 5.32 -8.07 11.75
N LEU A 209 5.40 -9.39 11.60
CA LEU A 209 5.95 -10.08 10.45
C LEU A 209 4.80 -10.59 9.56
N ASP A 210 5.02 -10.58 8.26
CA ASP A 210 4.13 -11.21 7.28
C ASP A 210 4.30 -12.74 7.28
N GLU A 211 3.53 -13.43 6.44
CA GLU A 211 3.54 -14.89 6.28
C GLU A 211 4.90 -15.48 5.87
N ASN A 212 5.79 -14.66 5.31
CA ASN A 212 7.14 -15.04 4.92
C ASN A 212 8.20 -14.66 5.97
N GLY A 213 7.76 -14.19 7.14
CA GLY A 213 8.64 -13.75 8.22
C GLY A 213 9.29 -12.38 7.97
N LYS A 214 8.83 -11.61 6.98
CA LYS A 214 9.37 -10.28 6.69
C LYS A 214 8.62 -9.22 7.50
N PRO A 215 9.32 -8.23 8.09
CA PRO A 215 8.66 -7.15 8.81
C PRO A 215 7.70 -6.36 7.92
N PHE A 216 6.52 -6.04 8.44
CA PHE A 216 5.65 -5.04 7.85
C PHE A 216 6.38 -3.68 7.85
N GLY A 217 6.55 -3.12 6.66
CA GLY A 217 7.04 -1.76 6.46
C GLY A 217 6.00 -0.71 6.85
N PRO A 218 6.38 0.57 6.89
CA PRO A 218 5.42 1.66 7.05
C PRO A 218 4.36 1.62 5.94
N SER A 219 3.18 2.19 6.23
CA SER A 219 2.07 2.29 5.28
C SER A 219 2.54 2.96 3.99
N ASP A 220 2.12 2.44 2.85
CA ASP A 220 2.46 3.01 1.57
C ASP A 220 1.71 4.32 1.31
N GLY A 221 2.32 5.17 0.50
CA GLY A 221 1.65 6.29 -0.13
C GLY A 221 1.05 5.89 -1.46
N ASP A 222 -0.23 5.51 -1.46
CA ASP A 222 -0.94 5.06 -2.64
C ASP A 222 -1.52 6.26 -3.43
N PHE A 223 -0.94 6.54 -4.60
CA PHE A 223 -1.35 7.64 -5.49
C PHE A 223 -2.15 7.06 -6.65
N HIS A 224 -3.46 7.28 -6.66
CA HIS A 224 -4.33 6.88 -7.75
C HIS A 224 -4.36 7.99 -8.78
N ILE A 225 -3.73 7.74 -9.93
CA ILE A 225 -3.69 8.64 -11.08
C ILE A 225 -4.72 8.15 -12.09
N SER A 226 -5.64 9.02 -12.48
CA SER A 226 -6.67 8.74 -13.47
C SER A 226 -6.49 9.58 -14.71
N SER A 227 -6.21 8.94 -15.85
CA SER A 227 -6.01 9.62 -17.14
C SER A 227 -6.12 8.64 -18.31
N ASP A 228 -7.08 8.87 -19.21
CA ASP A 228 -7.22 8.03 -20.41
C ASP A 228 -6.06 8.21 -21.39
N LEU A 229 -5.44 9.40 -21.43
CA LEU A 229 -4.25 9.65 -22.25
C LEU A 229 -3.09 8.76 -21.79
N MET A 230 -2.81 8.75 -20.48
CA MET A 230 -1.76 7.89 -19.94
C MET A 230 -2.08 6.40 -20.11
N VAL A 231 -3.35 6.01 -19.98
CA VAL A 231 -3.78 4.62 -20.21
C VAL A 231 -3.54 4.20 -21.67
N ALA A 232 -3.83 5.08 -22.63
CA ALA A 232 -3.60 4.81 -24.05
C ALA A 232 -2.10 4.63 -24.36
N GLU A 233 -1.24 5.47 -23.79
CA GLU A 233 0.20 5.35 -23.95
C GLU A 233 0.76 4.09 -23.27
N ALA A 234 0.31 3.78 -22.05
CA ALA A 234 0.65 2.53 -21.38
C ALA A 234 0.18 1.31 -22.19
N ARG A 235 -0.98 1.39 -22.84
CA ARG A 235 -1.50 0.34 -23.74
C ARG A 235 -0.58 0.13 -24.93
N ALA A 236 -0.19 1.21 -25.61
CA ALA A 236 0.73 1.13 -26.76
C ALA A 236 2.05 0.47 -26.35
N LYS A 237 2.60 0.85 -25.19
CA LYS A 237 3.83 0.25 -24.65
C LYS A 237 3.64 -1.22 -24.29
N TRP A 238 2.51 -1.59 -23.69
CA TRP A 238 2.20 -2.98 -23.38
C TRP A 238 2.16 -3.86 -24.64
N ASP A 239 1.51 -3.39 -25.70
CA ASP A 239 1.40 -4.14 -26.96
C ASP A 239 2.76 -4.25 -27.68
N GLU A 240 3.61 -3.23 -27.59
CA GLU A 240 5.01 -3.27 -28.04
C GLU A 240 5.80 -4.35 -27.28
N LEU A 241 5.75 -4.33 -25.94
CA LEU A 241 6.45 -5.30 -25.10
C LEU A 241 5.96 -6.73 -25.34
N LYS A 242 4.65 -6.90 -25.49
CA LYS A 242 4.02 -8.19 -25.78
C LYS A 242 4.47 -8.73 -27.13
N SER A 243 4.42 -7.91 -28.18
CA SER A 243 4.87 -8.28 -29.53
C SER A 243 6.36 -8.60 -29.58
N ALA A 244 7.17 -7.94 -28.75
CA ALA A 244 8.60 -8.18 -28.63
C ALA A 244 8.96 -9.38 -27.72
N GLY A 245 7.97 -10.06 -27.11
CA GLY A 245 8.22 -11.17 -26.17
C GLY A 245 8.94 -10.74 -24.89
N LYS A 246 8.81 -9.48 -24.47
CA LYS A 246 9.50 -8.89 -23.31
C LYS A 246 8.66 -8.89 -22.02
N LEU A 247 7.39 -9.26 -22.10
CA LEU A 247 6.54 -9.44 -20.92
C LEU A 247 6.81 -10.79 -20.28
N SER A 248 6.85 -10.83 -18.95
CA SER A 248 6.93 -12.09 -18.21
C SER A 248 5.62 -12.88 -18.31
N ASP A 249 5.67 -14.19 -18.08
CA ASP A 249 4.45 -15.02 -17.95
C ASP A 249 3.51 -14.50 -16.87
N GLU A 250 4.08 -13.93 -15.80
CA GLU A 250 3.29 -13.31 -14.73
C GLU A 250 2.56 -12.05 -15.20
N ASP A 251 3.23 -11.17 -15.97
CA ASP A 251 2.60 -9.99 -16.56
C ASP A 251 1.44 -10.41 -17.46
N ILE A 252 1.68 -11.35 -18.38
CA ILE A 252 0.68 -11.85 -19.32
C ILE A 252 -0.53 -12.41 -18.56
N ARG A 253 -0.32 -13.20 -17.52
CA ARG A 253 -1.37 -13.77 -16.67
C ARG A 253 -2.15 -12.71 -15.91
N LYS A 254 -1.47 -11.70 -15.35
CA LYS A 254 -2.12 -10.56 -14.67
C LYS A 254 -2.93 -9.69 -15.65
N GLY A 255 -2.54 -9.71 -16.92
CA GLY A 255 -3.13 -8.90 -17.98
C GLY A 255 -2.75 -7.43 -17.88
N PHE A 256 -3.25 -6.64 -18.83
CA PHE A 256 -3.02 -5.19 -18.86
C PHE A 256 -3.80 -4.46 -17.77
N VAL A 257 -5.01 -4.92 -17.44
CA VAL A 257 -5.81 -4.38 -16.34
C VAL A 257 -5.83 -5.43 -15.23
N HIS A 258 -5.39 -5.05 -14.03
CA HIS A 258 -5.35 -5.97 -12.91
C HIS A 258 -6.78 -6.40 -12.52
N GLN A 259 -7.09 -7.70 -12.56
CA GLN A 259 -8.47 -8.19 -12.36
C GLN A 259 -9.10 -7.76 -11.01
N LYS A 260 -8.34 -7.91 -9.92
CA LYS A 260 -8.83 -7.54 -8.57
C LYS A 260 -8.94 -6.02 -8.36
N TYR A 261 -7.86 -5.29 -8.60
CA TYR A 261 -7.73 -3.87 -8.22
C TYR A 261 -7.97 -2.88 -9.36
N SER A 262 -8.13 -3.35 -10.60
CA SER A 262 -8.47 -2.57 -11.80
C SER A 262 -7.47 -1.49 -12.23
N PHE A 263 -6.30 -1.37 -11.60
CA PHE A 263 -5.23 -0.52 -12.10
C PHE A 263 -4.54 -1.12 -13.34
N ILE A 264 -3.94 -0.26 -14.14
CA ILE A 264 -3.12 -0.65 -15.30
C ILE A 264 -1.82 -1.32 -14.84
N ASN A 265 -1.42 -2.38 -15.53
CA ASN A 265 -0.26 -3.19 -15.22
C ASN A 265 0.99 -2.32 -14.98
N ARG A 266 1.64 -2.52 -13.82
CA ARG A 266 2.79 -1.72 -13.38
C ARG A 266 3.98 -1.80 -14.33
N THR A 267 4.20 -2.93 -15.00
CA THR A 267 5.24 -3.07 -16.02
C THR A 267 4.95 -2.13 -17.20
N ALA A 268 3.70 -2.10 -17.70
CA ALA A 268 3.32 -1.18 -18.77
C ALA A 268 3.53 0.29 -18.37
N VAL A 269 3.09 0.65 -17.16
CA VAL A 269 3.19 2.02 -16.63
C VAL A 269 4.66 2.43 -16.46
N ARG A 270 5.51 1.56 -15.88
CA ARG A 270 6.93 1.86 -15.66
C ARG A 270 7.67 2.09 -16.98
N GLU A 271 7.40 1.26 -17.99
CA GLU A 271 8.06 1.36 -19.29
C GLU A 271 7.55 2.55 -20.12
N ALA A 272 6.29 2.95 -19.94
CA ALA A 272 5.73 4.14 -20.58
C ALA A 272 6.16 5.44 -19.89
N PHE A 273 6.22 5.44 -18.56
CA PHE A 273 6.46 6.63 -17.73
C PHE A 273 7.64 6.45 -16.77
N PRO A 274 8.88 6.30 -17.26
CA PRO A 274 10.04 6.06 -16.42
C PRO A 274 10.32 7.22 -15.43
N GLU A 275 9.95 8.45 -15.77
CA GLU A 275 10.09 9.59 -14.85
C GLU A 275 9.14 9.52 -13.64
N LEU A 276 7.99 8.83 -13.77
CA LEU A 276 7.09 8.58 -12.66
C LEU A 276 7.67 7.57 -11.67
N GLU A 277 8.34 6.53 -12.18
CA GLU A 277 9.06 5.55 -11.35
C GLU A 277 10.27 6.19 -10.64
N LYS A 278 11.01 7.05 -11.33
CA LYS A 278 12.10 7.83 -10.71
C LYS A 278 11.55 8.73 -9.61
N TRP A 279 10.42 9.38 -9.85
CA TRP A 279 9.77 10.24 -8.86
C TRP A 279 9.35 9.45 -7.61
N SER A 280 8.71 8.28 -7.77
CA SER A 280 8.29 7.46 -6.64
C SER A 280 9.50 7.00 -5.81
N THR A 281 10.55 6.52 -6.47
CA THR A 281 11.80 6.09 -5.84
C THR A 281 12.45 7.21 -5.01
N VAL A 282 12.58 8.41 -5.58
CA VAL A 282 13.17 9.57 -4.87
C VAL A 282 12.37 9.95 -3.63
N TRP A 283 11.04 9.88 -3.69
CA TRP A 283 10.21 10.21 -2.54
C TRP A 283 10.13 9.09 -1.51
N GLU A 284 10.24 7.83 -1.94
CA GLU A 284 10.38 6.68 -1.05
C GLU A 284 11.65 6.81 -0.19
N GLU A 285 12.79 7.08 -0.82
CA GLU A 285 14.06 7.32 -0.12
C GLU A 285 13.98 8.49 0.87
N ARG A 286 13.35 9.61 0.45
CA ARG A 286 13.24 10.82 1.27
C ARG A 286 12.30 10.68 2.47
N LEU A 287 11.23 9.90 2.32
CA LEU A 287 10.22 9.73 3.36
C LEU A 287 10.43 8.45 4.17
N GLY A 288 11.30 7.55 3.72
CA GLY A 288 11.50 6.25 4.33
C GLY A 288 10.25 5.37 4.28
N ARG A 289 9.38 5.55 3.27
CA ARG A 289 8.16 4.74 3.09
C ARG A 289 7.84 4.53 1.62
N PRO A 290 7.22 3.39 1.25
CA PRO A 290 6.87 3.13 -0.15
C PRO A 290 5.97 4.22 -0.73
N ILE A 291 6.24 4.62 -1.96
CA ILE A 291 5.39 5.53 -2.75
C ILE A 291 4.92 4.76 -3.97
N ALA A 292 3.62 4.54 -4.08
CA ALA A 292 3.02 3.62 -5.04
C ALA A 292 2.03 4.35 -5.96
N PRO A 293 2.47 4.83 -7.14
CA PRO A 293 1.56 5.26 -8.19
C PRO A 293 0.78 4.07 -8.76
N SER A 294 -0.53 4.24 -8.93
CA SER A 294 -1.42 3.31 -9.62
C SER A 294 -2.19 4.09 -10.69
N LEU A 295 -2.14 3.61 -11.94
CA LEU A 295 -2.83 4.26 -13.06
C LEU A 295 -4.20 3.62 -13.31
N PHE A 296 -5.20 4.45 -13.56
CA PHE A 296 -6.58 4.09 -13.89
C PHE A 296 -7.09 4.90 -15.10
N PRO A 297 -8.18 4.46 -15.74
CA PRO A 297 -8.95 5.31 -16.65
C PRO A 297 -9.41 6.61 -15.98
N SER A 298 -9.78 7.60 -16.78
CA SER A 298 -10.26 8.91 -16.31
C SER A 298 -11.50 8.80 -15.40
N SER A 299 -12.31 7.75 -15.59
CA SER A 299 -13.45 7.41 -14.74
C SER A 299 -13.09 7.08 -13.29
N GLY A 300 -11.80 6.93 -12.98
CA GLY A 300 -11.36 6.42 -11.69
C GLY A 300 -11.37 4.89 -11.61
N PRO A 301 -10.89 4.35 -10.47
CA PRO A 301 -11.17 2.98 -10.09
C PRO A 301 -12.70 2.72 -10.05
N PRO A 302 -13.16 1.54 -10.51
CA PRO A 302 -14.58 1.20 -10.54
C PRO A 302 -15.15 1.08 -9.11
N ASP A 303 -16.43 1.39 -8.95
CA ASP A 303 -17.13 1.08 -7.70
C ASP A 303 -17.40 -0.42 -7.59
N LYS A 304 -16.72 -1.05 -6.65
CA LYS A 304 -16.90 -2.45 -6.25
C LYS A 304 -17.47 -2.58 -4.84
N SER A 305 -18.18 -1.56 -4.35
CA SER A 305 -18.75 -1.53 -2.99
C SER A 305 -19.72 -2.69 -2.74
N GLN A 306 -20.38 -3.16 -3.80
CA GLN A 306 -21.33 -4.27 -3.78
C GLN A 306 -20.69 -5.63 -4.17
N GLU A 307 -19.40 -5.67 -4.49
CA GLU A 307 -18.73 -6.88 -4.98
C GLU A 307 -17.74 -7.45 -3.95
N GLY A 308 -17.93 -8.73 -3.58
CA GLY A 308 -16.99 -9.48 -2.76
C GLY A 308 -16.67 -8.81 -1.41
N ASN A 309 -15.39 -8.79 -1.03
CA ASN A 309 -14.91 -8.34 0.28
C ASN A 309 -14.95 -6.80 0.47
N GLY A 310 -15.70 -6.06 -0.35
CA GLY A 310 -15.89 -4.61 -0.20
C GLY A 310 -14.65 -3.76 -0.46
N VAL A 311 -13.70 -4.24 -1.27
CA VAL A 311 -12.55 -3.43 -1.71
C VAL A 311 -13.00 -2.49 -2.81
N SER A 312 -13.55 -1.33 -2.43
CA SER A 312 -13.92 -0.27 -3.36
C SER A 312 -13.01 0.94 -3.16
N THR A 313 -12.28 1.31 -4.20
CA THR A 313 -11.39 2.47 -4.22
C THR A 313 -11.92 3.60 -5.10
N HIS A 314 -13.18 3.52 -5.55
CA HIS A 314 -13.80 4.54 -6.40
C HIS A 314 -13.70 5.94 -5.79
N TYR A 315 -13.71 6.91 -6.68
CA TYR A 315 -13.57 8.31 -6.34
C TYR A 315 -14.79 8.86 -5.61
N ARG A 316 -14.53 9.58 -4.52
CA ARG A 316 -15.53 10.24 -3.67
C ARG A 316 -15.10 11.67 -3.35
N ASP A 317 -16.06 12.50 -2.98
CA ASP A 317 -15.79 13.90 -2.62
C ASP A 317 -14.94 14.06 -1.34
N SER A 318 -14.94 13.02 -0.50
CA SER A 318 -14.12 12.94 0.72
C SER A 318 -12.68 12.48 0.47
N ASP A 319 -12.31 12.15 -0.76
CA ASP A 319 -10.95 11.75 -1.08
C ASP A 319 -9.97 12.91 -0.92
N TRP A 320 -8.70 12.54 -0.73
CA TRP A 320 -7.62 13.51 -0.71
C TRP A 320 -7.15 13.80 -2.13
N VAL A 321 -7.50 14.97 -2.67
CA VAL A 321 -7.09 15.41 -4.00
C VAL A 321 -5.69 16.03 -3.91
N VAL A 322 -4.74 15.44 -4.63
CA VAL A 322 -3.31 15.84 -4.63
C VAL A 322 -3.08 16.99 -5.60
N THR A 323 -3.67 16.89 -6.79
CA THR A 323 -3.62 17.92 -7.82
C THR A 323 -5.03 18.45 -8.02
N ASN A 324 -5.33 19.64 -7.47
CA ASN A 324 -6.53 20.33 -7.91
C ASN A 324 -6.28 20.86 -9.32
N PRO A 325 -7.12 20.54 -10.32
CA PRO A 325 -7.15 21.38 -11.51
C PRO A 325 -7.45 22.81 -11.03
N PRO A 326 -6.73 23.84 -11.52
CA PRO A 326 -7.04 25.21 -11.16
C PRO A 326 -8.51 25.48 -11.48
N LYS A 327 -9.27 25.98 -10.50
CA LYS A 327 -10.61 26.49 -10.74
C LYS A 327 -10.47 27.66 -11.71
N HIS A 328 -11.08 27.52 -12.88
CA HIS A 328 -11.19 28.59 -13.87
C HIS A 328 -12.05 29.74 -13.34
#